data_AF-A0A957QH69-F1
#
_entry.id   AF-A0A957QH69-F1
#
_cell.length_a   1.000
_cell.length_b   1.000
_cell.length_c   1.000
_cell.angle_alpha   90.00
_cell.angle_beta   90.00
_cell.angle_gamma   90.00
#
_symmetry.space_group_name_H-M   'P 1'
#
loop_
_entity.id
_entity.type
_entity.pdbx_description
1 polymer ?
#
loop_
_entity_poly.entity_id
_entity_poly.type
_entity_poly.pdbx_seq_one_letter_code
_entity_poly.pdbx_strand_id
1 'polypeptide(L)'
;MLRFLTAGESHGPQLTTILEGFPAGLAVDQADLDLQMSRRQKGYGSGGRMKIEQDQAQISSGVMNGLTTGGPITLHLPNKDYAKWRERDIEPMTVPRPGHADLTGAIKYGYRELRLALERASARETAMRVAVGGLCRQLLAQFGIEIGSYVTSIGSITIEIPADLSYAERFATAEDNDVRSPLPEAVEPIRELIREIMQAKDTVGGVFEVVVLGAPAGLGSHV
;
A
#
# COMPACT_ATOMS: atom_id res chain seq x y z
N MET A 1 -8.65 -16.38 14.74
CA MET A 1 -8.97 -15.09 14.11
C MET A 1 -7.68 -14.51 13.58
N LEU A 2 -7.65 -14.08 12.32
CA LEU A 2 -6.46 -13.47 11.74
C LEU A 2 -6.29 -12.05 12.28
N ARG A 3 -5.08 -11.69 12.72
CA ARG A 3 -4.75 -10.33 13.18
C ARG A 3 -3.32 -9.97 12.84
N PHE A 4 -3.04 -8.68 12.72
CA PHE A 4 -1.68 -8.20 12.51
C PHE A 4 -1.45 -6.86 13.19
N LEU A 5 -0.17 -6.57 13.46
CA LEU A 5 0.30 -5.29 13.98
C LEU A 5 1.43 -4.80 13.10
N THR A 6 1.35 -3.55 12.65
CA THR A 6 2.42 -2.89 11.91
C THR A 6 3.20 -1.97 12.85
N ALA A 7 4.50 -1.82 12.59
CA ALA A 7 5.42 -1.00 13.34
C ALA A 7 6.44 -0.35 12.41
N GLY A 8 7.06 0.74 12.89
CA GLY A 8 8.08 1.49 12.20
C GLY A 8 7.62 2.85 11.68
N GLU A 9 8.59 3.73 11.59
CA GLU A 9 8.47 5.14 11.21
C GLU A 9 8.91 5.36 9.77
N SER A 10 8.37 6.42 9.15
CA SER A 10 8.67 6.77 7.76
C SER A 10 10.16 6.90 7.51
N HIS A 11 10.89 7.55 8.39
CA HIS A 11 12.34 7.73 8.30
C HIS A 11 13.09 6.98 9.40
N GLY A 12 12.47 5.99 10.03
CA GLY A 12 13.14 5.03 10.91
C GLY A 12 13.98 4.02 10.12
N PRO A 13 14.71 3.11 10.79
CA PRO A 13 15.59 2.14 10.14
C PRO A 13 14.85 1.12 9.27
N GLN A 14 13.66 0.70 9.70
CA GLN A 14 12.86 -0.30 9.02
C GLN A 14 11.39 -0.23 9.44
N LEU A 15 10.54 -0.87 8.67
CA LEU A 15 9.18 -1.24 9.07
C LEU A 15 9.13 -2.72 9.46
N THR A 16 8.17 -3.10 10.28
CA THR A 16 7.98 -4.49 10.71
C THR A 16 6.51 -4.80 10.93
N THR A 17 6.11 -6.04 10.67
CA THR A 17 4.78 -6.53 10.99
C THR A 17 4.84 -7.92 11.57
N ILE A 18 3.92 -8.19 12.50
CA ILE A 18 3.62 -9.52 12.99
C ILE A 18 2.20 -9.87 12.55
N LEU A 19 2.05 -10.96 11.80
CA LEU A 19 0.79 -11.56 11.37
C LEU A 19 0.56 -12.84 12.17
N GLU A 20 -0.56 -12.94 12.86
CA GLU A 20 -0.91 -14.08 13.72
C GLU A 20 -2.26 -14.68 13.33
N GLY A 21 -2.40 -15.98 13.54
CA GLY A 21 -3.60 -16.75 13.17
C GLY A 21 -3.63 -17.20 11.70
N PHE A 22 -2.47 -17.18 11.02
CA PHE A 22 -2.33 -17.63 9.64
C PHE A 22 -2.22 -19.16 9.59
N PRO A 23 -2.88 -19.86 8.64
CA PRO A 23 -2.85 -21.32 8.60
C PRO A 23 -1.46 -21.87 8.30
N ALA A 24 -1.19 -23.10 8.76
CA ALA A 24 -0.01 -23.87 8.38
C ALA A 24 -0.17 -24.52 7.00
N GLY A 25 0.95 -24.77 6.31
CA GLY A 25 1.00 -25.54 5.07
C GLY A 25 0.84 -24.73 3.78
N LEU A 26 0.66 -23.40 3.85
CA LEU A 26 0.66 -22.56 2.65
C LEU A 26 2.09 -22.43 2.12
N ALA A 27 2.30 -22.75 0.85
CA ALA A 27 3.55 -22.41 0.15
C ALA A 27 3.63 -20.91 -0.06
N VAL A 28 4.73 -20.30 0.40
CA VAL A 28 4.96 -18.86 0.29
C VAL A 28 5.77 -18.58 -0.95
N ASP A 29 5.20 -17.78 -1.85
CA ASP A 29 5.90 -17.28 -3.03
C ASP A 29 6.43 -15.87 -2.75
N GLN A 30 7.76 -15.77 -2.56
CA GLN A 30 8.41 -14.48 -2.33
C GLN A 30 8.35 -13.57 -3.58
N ALA A 31 8.35 -14.13 -4.79
CA ALA A 31 8.31 -13.34 -6.01
C ALA A 31 6.94 -12.69 -6.21
N ASP A 32 5.86 -13.40 -5.89
CA ASP A 32 4.52 -12.80 -5.87
C ASP A 32 4.40 -11.73 -4.78
N LEU A 33 4.98 -11.94 -3.59
CA LEU A 33 4.99 -10.92 -2.55
C LEU A 33 5.72 -9.65 -3.00
N ASP A 34 6.90 -9.79 -3.60
CA ASP A 34 7.68 -8.68 -4.16
C ASP A 34 6.94 -7.97 -5.30
N LEU A 35 6.18 -8.71 -6.12
CA LEU A 35 5.28 -8.12 -7.11
C LEU A 35 4.24 -7.21 -6.45
N GLN A 36 3.59 -7.64 -5.37
CA GLN A 36 2.62 -6.81 -4.65
C GLN A 36 3.27 -5.54 -4.07
N MET A 37 4.48 -5.67 -3.51
CA MET A 37 5.25 -4.53 -2.99
C MET A 37 5.63 -3.55 -4.11
N SER A 38 6.03 -4.05 -5.27
CA SER A 38 6.37 -3.22 -6.44
C SER A 38 5.17 -2.45 -6.98
N ARG A 39 3.97 -3.06 -7.00
CA ARG A 39 2.72 -2.41 -7.44
C ARG A 39 2.42 -1.17 -6.61
N ARG A 40 2.70 -1.20 -5.30
CA ARG A 40 2.55 -0.06 -4.39
C ARG A 40 3.46 1.14 -4.76
N GLN A 41 4.57 0.90 -5.45
CA GLN A 41 5.53 1.93 -5.84
C GLN A 41 5.23 2.54 -7.22
N LYS A 42 4.28 1.95 -7.98
CA LYS A 42 3.87 2.43 -9.30
C LYS A 42 2.81 3.53 -9.16
N GLY A 43 2.92 4.58 -9.97
CA GLY A 43 1.97 5.68 -10.01
C GLY A 43 2.57 6.91 -10.68
N TYR A 44 1.98 7.38 -11.78
CA TYR A 44 2.39 8.65 -12.40
C TYR A 44 2.23 9.80 -11.40
N GLY A 45 3.23 10.68 -11.31
CA GLY A 45 3.27 11.74 -10.31
C GLY A 45 3.76 11.32 -8.92
N SER A 46 4.11 10.04 -8.71
CA SER A 46 4.71 9.59 -7.44
C SER A 46 5.99 10.35 -7.10
N GLY A 47 6.14 10.74 -5.83
CA GLY A 47 7.26 11.51 -5.34
C GLY A 47 8.61 10.77 -5.44
N GLY A 48 9.70 11.54 -5.32
CA GLY A 48 11.08 11.05 -5.51
C GLY A 48 11.47 9.86 -4.61
N ARG A 49 10.82 9.70 -3.45
CA ARG A 49 11.08 8.57 -2.55
C ARG A 49 10.80 7.21 -3.18
N MET A 50 9.79 7.09 -4.05
CA MET A 50 9.49 5.84 -4.74
C MET A 50 10.59 5.42 -5.73
N LYS A 51 11.46 6.35 -6.14
CA LYS A 51 12.65 6.07 -6.97
C LYS A 51 13.85 5.60 -6.15
N ILE A 52 13.84 5.82 -4.84
CA ILE A 52 14.93 5.46 -3.92
C ILE A 52 14.67 4.09 -3.29
N GLU A 53 13.45 3.90 -2.78
CA GLU A 53 13.07 2.65 -2.13
C GLU A 53 12.90 1.54 -3.18
N GLN A 54 13.31 0.32 -2.85
CA GLN A 54 12.95 -0.88 -3.60
C GLN A 54 12.42 -1.84 -2.56
N ASP A 55 11.11 -1.85 -2.39
CA ASP A 55 10.52 -2.51 -1.24
C ASP A 55 10.50 -4.02 -1.44
N GLN A 56 11.21 -4.73 -0.58
CA GLN A 56 11.23 -6.19 -0.51
C GLN A 56 11.00 -6.59 0.94
N ALA A 57 9.84 -7.18 1.22
CA ALA A 57 9.50 -7.61 2.57
C ALA A 57 10.18 -8.95 2.87
N GLN A 58 10.96 -9.00 3.95
CA GLN A 58 11.74 -10.15 4.37
C GLN A 58 11.01 -10.92 5.47
N ILE A 59 10.77 -12.21 5.25
CA ILE A 59 10.16 -13.08 6.26
C ILE A 59 11.25 -13.58 7.23
N SER A 60 11.04 -13.38 8.53
CA SER A 60 11.99 -13.79 9.57
C SER A 60 11.44 -14.81 10.57
N SER A 61 10.14 -15.13 10.50
CA SER A 61 9.52 -16.15 11.36
C SER A 61 8.25 -16.72 10.70
N GLY A 62 7.70 -17.79 11.28
CA GLY A 62 6.41 -18.36 10.86
C GLY A 62 6.43 -19.16 9.56
N VAL A 63 7.55 -19.21 8.85
CA VAL A 63 7.76 -19.97 7.61
C VAL A 63 8.99 -20.86 7.76
N MET A 64 8.88 -22.13 7.38
CA MET A 64 9.96 -23.12 7.38
C MET A 64 9.90 -23.95 6.10
N ASN A 65 11.04 -24.10 5.42
CA ASN A 65 11.13 -24.79 4.13
C ASN A 65 10.12 -24.29 3.07
N GLY A 66 9.86 -22.97 3.05
CA GLY A 66 8.93 -22.34 2.12
C GLY A 66 7.44 -22.52 2.48
N LEU A 67 7.12 -23.20 3.58
CA LEU A 67 5.74 -23.42 4.04
C LEU A 67 5.45 -22.63 5.31
N THR A 68 4.25 -22.08 5.43
CA THR A 68 3.79 -21.50 6.70
C THR A 68 3.68 -22.59 7.77
N THR A 69 4.04 -22.24 9.00
CA THR A 69 4.08 -23.19 10.14
C THR A 69 2.83 -23.15 11.01
N GLY A 70 1.95 -22.16 10.80
CA GLY A 70 0.83 -21.85 11.69
C GLY A 70 1.20 -20.94 12.87
N GLY A 71 2.50 -20.75 13.13
CA GLY A 71 3.00 -19.76 14.08
C GLY A 71 2.92 -18.32 13.54
N PRO A 72 3.17 -17.30 14.38
CA PRO A 72 3.23 -15.91 13.93
C PRO A 72 4.29 -15.71 12.83
N ILE A 73 3.92 -14.97 11.79
CA ILE A 73 4.80 -14.59 10.67
C ILE A 73 5.27 -13.17 10.90
N THR A 74 6.58 -12.97 10.95
CA THR A 74 7.21 -11.66 11.03
C THR A 74 7.77 -11.25 9.68
N LEU A 75 7.44 -10.03 9.26
CA LEU A 75 7.91 -9.40 8.03
C LEU A 75 8.70 -8.15 8.38
N HIS A 76 9.86 -7.94 7.76
CA HIS A 76 10.68 -6.74 7.89
C HIS A 76 10.87 -6.05 6.54
N LEU A 77 10.92 -4.72 6.55
CA LEU A 77 11.21 -3.94 5.36
C LEU A 77 12.19 -2.81 5.72
N PRO A 78 13.49 -2.95 5.37
CA PRO A 78 14.47 -1.89 5.59
C PRO A 78 14.10 -0.61 4.84
N ASN A 79 14.30 0.55 5.48
CA ASN A 79 14.17 1.85 4.80
C ASN A 79 15.53 2.26 4.24
N LYS A 80 15.68 2.31 2.91
CA LYS A 80 16.96 2.72 2.30
C LYS A 80 17.28 4.18 2.61
N ASP A 81 16.26 5.02 2.73
CA ASP A 81 16.45 6.45 3.00
C ASP A 81 16.99 6.71 4.42
N TYR A 82 16.89 5.76 5.37
CA TYR A 82 17.34 5.93 6.75
C TYR A 82 18.80 6.38 6.86
N ALA A 83 19.68 5.92 5.96
CA ALA A 83 21.09 6.33 5.93
C ALA A 83 21.26 7.86 5.84
N LYS A 84 20.35 8.58 5.18
CA LYS A 84 20.36 10.04 5.06
C LYS A 84 19.72 10.75 6.26
N TRP A 85 18.94 10.03 7.06
CA TRP A 85 18.20 10.59 8.20
C TRP A 85 18.90 10.35 9.53
N ARG A 86 19.66 9.25 9.66
CA ARG A 86 20.28 8.82 10.92
C ARG A 86 21.13 9.89 11.61
N GLU A 87 21.90 10.64 10.83
CA GLU A 87 22.85 11.64 11.34
C GLU A 87 22.43 13.08 11.01
N ARG A 88 21.22 13.24 10.48
CA ARG A 88 20.75 14.55 10.03
C ARG A 88 20.25 15.33 11.24
N ASP A 89 20.81 16.52 11.43
CA ASP A 89 20.22 17.51 12.31
C ASP A 89 18.96 18.08 11.64
N ILE A 90 17.82 17.96 12.31
CA ILE A 90 16.51 18.26 11.74
C ILE A 90 15.84 19.29 12.63
N GLU A 91 15.65 20.47 12.06
CA GLU A 91 14.91 21.54 12.72
C GLU A 91 13.51 21.07 13.14
N PRO A 92 13.12 21.40 14.39
CA PRO A 92 11.81 21.06 14.90
C PRO A 92 10.66 21.55 14.02
N MET A 93 9.73 20.66 13.67
CA MET A 93 8.51 21.05 12.99
C MET A 93 7.50 21.54 14.02
N THR A 94 7.13 22.81 13.95
CA THR A 94 6.20 23.46 14.91
C THR A 94 4.92 23.99 14.29
N VAL A 95 4.83 24.01 12.96
CA VAL A 95 3.64 24.46 12.21
C VAL A 95 2.94 23.24 11.62
N PRO A 96 1.68 22.96 12.00
CA PRO A 96 0.96 21.79 11.49
C PRO A 96 0.49 22.01 10.05
N ARG A 97 0.55 20.96 9.23
CA ARG A 97 0.03 21.00 7.86
C ARG A 97 -1.48 20.69 7.88
N PRO A 98 -2.32 21.52 7.22
CA PRO A 98 -3.75 21.22 7.06
C PRO A 98 -3.98 19.83 6.45
N GLY A 99 -4.98 19.10 6.96
CA GLY A 99 -5.32 17.75 6.50
C GLY A 99 -4.40 16.62 7.03
N HIS A 100 -3.33 16.94 7.75
CA HIS A 100 -2.43 15.94 8.35
C HIS A 100 -2.67 15.73 9.85
N ALA A 101 -2.10 14.65 10.38
CA ALA A 101 -2.19 14.26 11.79
C ALA A 101 -1.32 15.12 12.74
N ASP A 102 -0.60 16.11 12.21
CA ASP A 102 0.41 16.89 12.94
C ASP A 102 -0.16 17.52 14.23
N LEU A 103 -1.24 18.30 14.11
CA LEU A 103 -1.85 19.02 15.24
C LEU A 103 -2.56 18.07 16.21
N THR A 104 -3.36 17.15 15.70
CA THR A 104 -4.15 16.23 16.54
C THR A 104 -3.26 15.26 17.31
N GLY A 105 -2.16 14.82 16.69
CA GLY A 105 -1.12 14.05 17.35
C GLY A 105 -0.46 14.82 18.49
N ALA A 106 -0.07 16.07 18.25
CA ALA A 106 0.56 16.92 19.26
C ALA A 106 -0.35 17.18 20.46
N ILE A 107 -1.63 17.48 20.23
CA ILE A 107 -2.63 17.65 21.30
C ILE A 107 -2.78 16.35 22.10
N LYS A 108 -2.89 15.20 21.44
CA LYS A 108 -3.12 13.91 22.09
C LYS A 108 -1.95 13.46 22.96
N TYR A 109 -0.72 13.65 22.48
CA TYR A 109 0.49 13.11 23.11
C TYR A 109 1.35 14.16 23.81
N GLY A 110 0.99 15.44 23.73
CA GLY A 110 1.65 16.53 24.47
C GLY A 110 3.02 16.96 23.94
N TYR A 111 3.41 16.58 22.72
CA TYR A 111 4.67 17.02 22.11
C TYR A 111 4.53 18.36 21.38
N ARG A 112 5.62 19.14 21.39
CA ARG A 112 5.76 20.35 20.56
C ARG A 112 6.38 20.05 19.19
N GLU A 113 7.16 18.97 19.10
CA GLU A 113 7.74 18.50 17.86
C GLU A 113 6.71 17.69 17.06
N LEU A 114 6.17 18.30 16.01
CA LEU A 114 5.06 17.73 15.25
C LEU A 114 5.47 16.56 14.36
N ARG A 115 6.77 16.41 14.01
CA ARG A 115 7.27 15.30 13.19
C ARG A 115 7.05 13.95 13.85
N LEU A 116 6.97 13.88 15.19
CA LEU A 116 6.65 12.65 15.92
C LEU A 116 5.29 12.08 15.47
N ALA A 117 4.30 12.93 15.16
CA ALA A 117 3.03 12.49 14.58
C ALA A 117 3.23 11.97 13.15
N LEU A 118 3.93 12.79 12.35
CA LEU A 118 4.13 12.59 10.91
C LEU A 118 4.78 11.24 10.62
N GLU A 119 5.84 10.90 11.37
CA GLU A 119 6.64 9.70 11.12
C GLU A 119 5.80 8.43 11.13
N ARG A 120 4.83 8.33 12.05
CA ARG A 120 3.96 7.17 12.16
C ARG A 120 2.69 7.29 11.31
N ALA A 121 2.15 8.49 11.16
CA ALA A 121 0.96 8.74 10.34
C ALA A 121 1.23 8.70 8.82
N SER A 122 2.50 8.67 8.42
CA SER A 122 2.94 8.59 7.03
C SER A 122 2.38 7.35 6.33
N ALA A 123 2.01 7.52 5.05
CA ALA A 123 1.62 6.42 4.17
C ALA A 123 2.73 5.37 3.96
N ARG A 124 3.97 5.59 4.42
CA ARG A 124 5.03 4.58 4.40
C ARG A 124 4.62 3.29 5.13
N GLU A 125 3.81 3.38 6.18
CA GLU A 125 3.25 2.22 6.90
C GLU A 125 2.45 1.28 6.00
N THR A 126 1.83 1.78 4.92
CA THR A 126 1.04 0.98 3.98
C THR A 126 1.88 -0.10 3.28
N ALA A 127 3.20 0.06 3.18
CA ALA A 127 4.08 -0.98 2.66
C ALA A 127 3.92 -2.29 3.44
N MET A 128 3.80 -2.20 4.77
CA MET A 128 3.59 -3.38 5.60
C MET A 128 2.19 -3.96 5.50
N ARG A 129 1.18 -3.13 5.21
CA ARG A 129 -0.18 -3.62 4.92
C ARG A 129 -0.22 -4.36 3.58
N VAL A 130 0.50 -3.87 2.58
CA VAL A 130 0.67 -4.57 1.29
C VAL A 130 1.40 -5.89 1.48
N ALA A 131 2.43 -5.95 2.32
CA ALA A 131 3.14 -7.19 2.61
C ALA A 131 2.22 -8.25 3.24
N VAL A 132 1.42 -7.86 4.25
CA VAL A 132 0.39 -8.75 4.83
C VAL A 132 -0.67 -9.14 3.79
N GLY A 133 -1.13 -8.17 3.00
CA GLY A 133 -2.09 -8.36 1.92
C GLY A 133 -1.60 -9.34 0.87
N GLY A 134 -0.30 -9.35 0.53
CA GLY A 134 0.32 -10.30 -0.38
C GLY A 134 0.22 -11.74 0.13
N LEU A 135 0.57 -11.98 1.40
CA LEU A 135 0.39 -13.31 2.00
C LEU A 135 -1.09 -13.73 2.03
N CYS A 136 -1.99 -12.81 2.37
CA CYS A 136 -3.44 -13.09 2.37
C CYS A 136 -3.96 -13.39 0.96
N ARG A 137 -3.44 -12.72 -0.07
CA ARG A 137 -3.77 -13.01 -1.48
C ARG A 137 -3.36 -14.42 -1.88
N GLN A 138 -2.16 -14.86 -1.51
CA GLN A 138 -1.71 -16.22 -1.80
C GLN A 138 -2.59 -17.28 -1.12
N LEU A 139 -3.05 -17.01 0.11
CA LEU A 139 -4.02 -17.86 0.80
C LEU A 139 -5.36 -17.91 0.07
N LEU A 140 -5.90 -16.74 -0.29
CA LEU A 140 -7.20 -16.62 -0.98
C LEU A 140 -7.18 -17.29 -2.36
N ALA A 141 -6.05 -17.23 -3.07
CA ALA A 141 -5.87 -17.91 -4.35
C ALA A 141 -6.05 -19.44 -4.24
N GLN A 142 -5.74 -20.05 -3.09
CA GLN A 142 -5.98 -21.49 -2.86
C GLN A 142 -7.48 -21.86 -2.88
N PHE A 143 -8.36 -20.87 -2.72
CA PHE A 143 -9.81 -21.04 -2.75
C PHE A 143 -10.43 -20.51 -4.06
N GLY A 144 -9.61 -20.19 -5.06
CA GLY A 144 -10.09 -19.57 -6.30
C GLY A 144 -10.64 -18.15 -6.12
N ILE A 145 -10.25 -17.47 -5.03
CA ILE A 145 -10.66 -16.10 -4.76
C ILE A 145 -9.63 -15.15 -5.38
N GLU A 146 -10.11 -14.29 -6.27
CA GLU A 146 -9.30 -13.28 -6.94
C GLU A 146 -9.65 -11.89 -6.42
N ILE A 147 -8.64 -11.03 -6.23
CA ILE A 147 -8.84 -9.64 -5.82
C ILE A 147 -8.17 -8.72 -6.84
N GLY A 148 -8.92 -7.78 -7.40
CA GLY A 148 -8.40 -6.76 -8.30
C GLY A 148 -8.79 -5.36 -7.89
N SER A 149 -8.11 -4.37 -8.47
CA SER A 149 -8.47 -2.96 -8.32
C SER A 149 -8.05 -2.17 -9.54
N TYR A 150 -8.75 -1.06 -9.77
CA TYR A 150 -8.48 -0.10 -10.83
C TYR A 150 -9.02 1.27 -10.44
N VAL A 151 -8.48 2.33 -11.04
CA VAL A 151 -8.93 3.71 -10.84
C VAL A 151 -10.21 3.96 -11.66
N THR A 152 -11.16 4.68 -11.09
CA THR A 152 -12.41 5.08 -11.75
C THR A 152 -12.51 6.59 -11.97
N SER A 153 -11.76 7.39 -11.20
CA SER A 153 -11.62 8.83 -11.46
C SER A 153 -10.34 9.40 -10.85
N ILE A 154 -9.81 10.46 -11.46
CA ILE A 154 -8.75 11.32 -10.89
C ILE A 154 -9.14 12.77 -11.15
N GLY A 155 -9.24 13.57 -10.09
CA GLY A 155 -9.68 14.95 -10.16
C GLY A 155 -11.04 15.10 -10.85
N SER A 156 -11.07 15.87 -11.93
CA SER A 156 -12.28 16.11 -12.74
C SER A 156 -12.54 15.04 -13.80
N ILE A 157 -11.63 14.08 -13.99
CA ILE A 157 -11.77 13.04 -15.01
C ILE A 157 -12.43 11.80 -14.39
N THR A 158 -13.60 11.45 -14.90
CA THR A 158 -14.30 10.18 -14.61
C THR A 158 -14.12 9.25 -15.79
N ILE A 159 -13.84 7.97 -15.51
CA ILE A 159 -13.65 6.93 -16.52
C ILE A 159 -14.98 6.21 -16.71
N GLU A 160 -15.57 6.35 -17.90
CA GLU A 160 -16.82 5.68 -18.28
C GLU A 160 -16.52 4.23 -18.70
N ILE A 161 -16.55 3.31 -17.74
CA ILE A 161 -16.18 1.90 -17.96
C ILE A 161 -17.37 1.14 -18.58
N PRO A 162 -17.20 0.50 -19.75
CA PRO A 162 -18.25 -0.31 -20.37
C PRO A 162 -18.75 -1.42 -19.44
N ALA A 163 -20.06 -1.61 -19.38
CA ALA A 163 -20.69 -2.59 -18.49
C ALA A 163 -20.34 -4.05 -18.85
N ASP A 164 -20.05 -4.31 -20.12
CA ASP A 164 -19.68 -5.61 -20.67
C ASP A 164 -18.18 -5.94 -20.54
N LEU A 165 -17.33 -4.96 -20.23
CA LEU A 165 -15.91 -5.20 -19.98
C LEU A 165 -15.76 -6.02 -18.69
N SER A 166 -15.17 -7.22 -18.79
CA SER A 166 -15.06 -8.11 -17.64
C SER A 166 -14.10 -7.57 -16.58
N TYR A 167 -14.31 -7.95 -15.32
CA TYR A 167 -13.40 -7.54 -14.24
C TYR A 167 -11.96 -8.00 -14.48
N ALA A 168 -11.75 -9.18 -15.04
CA ALA A 168 -10.43 -9.69 -15.38
C ALA A 168 -9.70 -8.79 -16.39
N GLU A 169 -10.40 -8.35 -17.44
CA GLU A 169 -9.86 -7.41 -18.44
C GLU A 169 -9.58 -6.02 -17.83
N ARG A 170 -10.44 -5.54 -16.92
CA ARG A 170 -10.22 -4.29 -16.18
C ARG A 170 -8.95 -4.35 -15.34
N PHE A 171 -8.73 -5.47 -14.63
CA PHE A 171 -7.55 -5.65 -13.79
C PHE A 171 -6.27 -5.70 -14.63
N ALA A 172 -6.29 -6.50 -15.71
CA ALA A 172 -5.14 -6.65 -16.59
C ALA A 172 -4.73 -5.30 -17.21
N THR A 173 -5.68 -4.58 -17.81
CA THR A 173 -5.42 -3.27 -18.42
C THR A 173 -4.89 -2.27 -17.40
N ALA A 174 -5.42 -2.29 -16.17
CA ALA A 174 -4.95 -1.42 -15.09
C ALA A 174 -3.52 -1.73 -14.61
N GLU A 175 -3.01 -2.96 -14.78
CA GLU A 175 -1.60 -3.27 -14.48
C GLU A 175 -0.63 -2.73 -15.54
N ASP A 176 -1.12 -2.55 -16.77
CA ASP A 176 -0.29 -2.18 -17.93
C ASP A 176 0.02 -0.68 -18.03
N ASN A 177 -0.55 0.14 -17.14
CA ASN A 177 -0.32 1.58 -17.12
C ASN A 177 -0.08 2.15 -15.71
N ASP A 178 0.59 3.28 -15.66
CA ASP A 178 1.04 3.94 -14.43
C ASP A 178 -0.01 4.83 -13.76
N VAL A 179 -1.21 4.94 -14.33
CA VAL A 179 -2.37 5.60 -13.69
C VAL A 179 -3.45 4.62 -13.27
N ARG A 180 -3.20 3.30 -13.43
CA ARG A 180 -4.09 2.20 -13.03
C ARG A 180 -5.49 2.29 -13.64
N SER A 181 -5.60 2.87 -14.84
CA SER A 181 -6.86 2.98 -15.58
C SER A 181 -7.22 1.63 -16.21
N PRO A 182 -8.48 1.17 -16.13
CA PRO A 182 -8.94 -0.02 -16.84
C PRO A 182 -9.22 0.26 -18.34
N LEU A 183 -9.10 1.52 -18.78
CA LEU A 183 -9.29 1.95 -20.17
C LEU A 183 -8.04 2.69 -20.68
N PRO A 184 -7.39 2.23 -21.77
CA PRO A 184 -6.17 2.86 -22.30
C PRO A 184 -6.37 4.32 -22.74
N GLU A 185 -7.54 4.65 -23.27
CA GLU A 185 -7.90 5.99 -23.76
C GLU A 185 -7.94 7.05 -22.65
N ALA A 186 -8.17 6.65 -21.39
CA ALA A 186 -8.18 7.57 -20.26
C ALA A 186 -6.76 7.87 -19.73
N VAL A 187 -5.73 7.12 -20.14
CA VAL A 187 -4.38 7.21 -19.57
C VAL A 187 -3.74 8.58 -19.82
N GLU A 188 -3.70 9.04 -21.07
CA GLU A 188 -3.02 10.30 -21.40
C GLU A 188 -3.77 11.54 -20.87
N PRO A 189 -5.11 11.64 -20.96
CA PRO A 189 -5.85 12.72 -20.30
C PRO A 189 -5.58 12.82 -18.79
N ILE A 190 -5.53 11.67 -18.10
CA ILE A 190 -5.21 11.63 -16.67
C ILE A 190 -3.76 12.08 -16.40
N ARG A 191 -2.80 11.66 -17.23
CA ARG A 191 -1.41 12.09 -17.10
C ARG A 191 -1.26 13.59 -17.29
N GLU A 192 -1.96 14.17 -18.26
CA GLU A 192 -1.93 15.63 -18.47
C GLU A 192 -2.48 16.36 -17.26
N LEU A 193 -3.65 15.95 -16.74
CA LEU A 193 -4.22 16.53 -15.53
C LEU A 193 -3.23 16.46 -14.34
N ILE A 194 -2.62 15.30 -14.10
CA ILE A 194 -1.61 15.15 -13.03
C ILE A 194 -0.44 16.10 -13.26
N ARG A 195 0.02 16.25 -14.52
CA ARG A 195 1.14 17.13 -14.86
C ARG A 195 0.81 18.61 -14.62
N GLU A 196 -0.38 19.06 -15.01
CA GLU A 196 -0.87 20.41 -14.76
C GLU A 196 -0.94 20.71 -13.25
N ILE A 197 -1.51 19.79 -12.47
CA ILE A 197 -1.60 19.90 -11.00
C ILE A 197 -0.21 19.96 -10.36
N MET A 198 0.74 19.13 -10.83
CA MET A 198 2.12 19.18 -10.36
C MET A 198 2.82 20.50 -10.69
N GLN A 199 2.61 21.05 -11.88
CA GLN A 199 3.14 22.37 -12.27
C GLN A 199 2.55 23.50 -11.43
N ALA A 200 1.27 23.39 -11.09
CA ALA A 200 0.57 24.30 -10.17
C ALA A 200 0.98 24.12 -8.70
N LYS A 201 1.80 23.10 -8.38
CA LYS A 201 2.20 22.71 -7.01
C LYS A 201 1.00 22.39 -6.11
N ASP A 202 -0.04 21.81 -6.70
CA ASP A 202 -1.23 21.35 -5.99
C ASP A 202 -1.25 19.81 -5.93
N THR A 203 -2.28 19.25 -5.30
CA THR A 203 -2.50 17.81 -5.18
C THR A 203 -3.90 17.45 -5.65
N VAL A 204 -4.06 16.23 -6.18
CA VAL A 204 -5.35 15.74 -6.66
C VAL A 204 -5.58 14.33 -6.11
N GLY A 205 -6.82 14.08 -5.69
CA GLY A 205 -7.29 12.75 -5.30
C GLY A 205 -7.97 12.02 -6.45
N GLY A 206 -8.69 10.96 -6.11
CA GLY A 206 -9.45 10.18 -7.07
C GLY A 206 -10.29 9.12 -6.39
N VAL A 207 -10.94 8.31 -7.22
CA VAL A 207 -11.72 7.16 -6.79
C VAL A 207 -11.12 5.92 -7.45
N PHE A 208 -11.06 4.83 -6.70
CA PHE A 208 -10.68 3.52 -7.19
C PHE A 208 -11.68 2.49 -6.70
N GLU A 209 -11.84 1.41 -7.46
CA GLU A 209 -12.68 0.28 -7.11
C GLU A 209 -11.82 -0.91 -6.69
N VAL A 210 -12.28 -1.66 -5.70
CA VAL A 210 -11.69 -2.95 -5.30
C VAL A 210 -12.76 -4.00 -5.46
N VAL A 211 -12.43 -5.09 -6.15
CA VAL A 211 -13.37 -6.15 -6.49
C VAL A 211 -12.80 -7.48 -6.01
N VAL A 212 -13.66 -8.30 -5.42
CA VAL A 212 -13.34 -9.66 -4.99
C VAL A 212 -14.23 -10.62 -5.77
N LEU A 213 -13.61 -11.51 -6.55
CA LEU A 213 -14.28 -12.54 -7.34
C LEU A 213 -14.10 -13.90 -6.68
N GLY A 214 -15.07 -14.81 -6.87
CA GLY A 214 -14.99 -16.18 -6.35
C GLY A 214 -15.22 -16.30 -4.83
N ALA A 215 -15.65 -15.24 -4.15
CA ALA A 215 -15.94 -15.30 -2.72
C ALA A 215 -17.04 -16.33 -2.41
N PRO A 216 -16.85 -17.22 -1.42
CA PRO A 216 -17.88 -18.18 -1.04
C PRO A 216 -19.06 -17.48 -0.36
N ALA A 217 -20.25 -18.02 -0.57
CA ALA A 217 -21.44 -17.57 0.15
C ALA A 217 -21.30 -17.81 1.66
N GLY A 218 -21.83 -16.90 2.48
CA GLY A 218 -21.87 -17.04 3.93
C GLY A 218 -20.65 -16.48 4.68
N LEU A 219 -19.75 -15.74 4.02
CA LEU A 219 -18.79 -14.90 4.74
C LEU A 219 -19.51 -13.73 5.43
N GLY A 220 -19.19 -13.50 6.70
CA GLY A 220 -19.87 -12.51 7.54
C GLY A 220 -21.09 -13.08 8.28
N SER A 221 -21.83 -12.23 8.97
CA SER A 221 -22.98 -12.61 9.80
C SER A 221 -24.02 -11.49 9.81
N HIS A 222 -25.30 -11.84 9.93
CA HIS A 222 -26.40 -10.89 10.17
C HIS A 222 -26.68 -10.66 11.66
N VAL A 223 -26.12 -11.50 12.54
CA VAL A 223 -26.12 -11.31 14.01
C VAL A 223 -24.93 -10.49 14.46
#